data_AF-A0AAE3FY36-F1
#
_entry.id   AF-A0AAE3FY36-F1
#
_cell.length_a   1.000
_cell.length_b   1.000
_cell.length_c   1.000
_cell.angle_alpha   90.00
_cell.angle_beta   90.00
_cell.angle_gamma   90.00
#
_symmetry.space_group_name_H-M   'P 1'
#
loop_
_entity.id
_entity.type
_entity.pdbx_description
1 polymer ?
#
loop_
_entity_poly.entity_id
_entity_poly.type
_entity_poly.pdbx_seq_one_letter_code
_entity_poly.pdbx_strand_id
1 'polypeptide(L)' 'MCKLTPDLLGSAIASRVARIEGIDNIESSELPPVQEAIDLDTLANAVRHESVTVAFEYYGYQIVVSKEAIEVL' A
#
# COMPACT_ATOMS: atom_id res chain seq x y z
N MET A 1 8.80 -6.30 -17.07
CA MET A 1 8.95 -5.55 -15.80
C MET A 1 7.64 -4.82 -15.55
N CYS A 2 6.82 -5.27 -14.59
CA CYS A 2 5.62 -4.54 -14.21
C CYS A 2 6.04 -3.18 -13.64
N LYS A 3 5.62 -2.08 -14.28
CA LYS A 3 5.74 -0.75 -13.69
C LYS A 3 4.71 -0.68 -12.58
N LEU A 4 5.16 -0.59 -11.32
CA LEU A 4 4.31 -0.19 -10.21
C LEU A 4 3.88 1.25 -10.48
N THR A 5 2.69 1.43 -11.05
CA THR A 5 2.06 2.75 -11.18
C THR A 5 1.42 3.12 -9.83
N PRO A 6 1.26 4.42 -9.53
CA PRO A 6 0.65 4.89 -8.28
C PRO A 6 -0.68 4.19 -7.98
N ASP A 7 -1.56 4.08 -8.97
CA ASP A 7 -2.88 3.44 -8.85
C ASP A 7 -2.82 1.95 -8.48
N LEU A 8 -1.86 1.22 -9.06
CA LEU A 8 -1.65 -0.20 -8.74
C LEU A 8 -1.13 -0.37 -7.31
N LEU A 9 -0.31 0.57 -6.86
CA LEU A 9 0.31 0.53 -5.54
C LEU A 9 -0.71 0.81 -4.44
N GLY A 10 -1.52 1.86 -4.60
CA GLY A 10 -2.63 2.16 -3.69
C GLY A 10 -3.63 1.00 -3.60
N SER A 11 -4.04 0.44 -4.74
CA SER A 11 -4.96 -0.71 -4.79
C SER A 11 -4.39 -1.96 -4.10
N ALA A 12 -3.08 -2.22 -4.28
CA ALA A 12 -2.42 -3.37 -3.68
C ALA A 12 -2.30 -3.24 -2.14
N ILE A 13 -2.01 -2.04 -1.63
CA ILE A 13 -1.97 -1.77 -0.18
C ILE A 13 -3.37 -1.97 0.41
N ALA A 14 -4.40 -1.32 -0.15
CA ALA A 14 -5.77 -1.45 0.33
C ALA A 14 -6.24 -2.92 0.35
N SER A 15 -5.95 -3.67 -0.72
CA SER A 15 -6.29 -5.09 -0.81
C SER A 15 -5.58 -5.95 0.24
N ARG A 16 -4.32 -5.65 0.58
CA ARG A 16 -3.56 -6.37 1.61
C ARG A 16 -4.12 -6.13 3.01
N VAL A 17 -4.47 -4.89 3.31
CA VAL A 17 -5.07 -4.51 4.60
C VAL A 17 -6.44 -5.16 4.76
N ALA A 18 -7.29 -5.08 3.73
CA ALA A 18 -8.59 -5.76 3.72
C ALA A 18 -8.46 -7.27 3.99
N ARG A 19 -7.46 -7.93 3.38
CA ARG A 19 -7.23 -9.36 3.62
C ARG A 19 -6.87 -9.70 5.07
N ILE A 20 -6.13 -8.84 5.78
CA ILE A 20 -5.68 -9.10 7.16
C ILE A 20 -6.81 -8.95 8.16
N GLU A 21 -7.64 -7.93 7.96
CA GLU A 21 -8.83 -7.70 8.76
C GLU A 21 -9.91 -8.79 8.58
N GLY A 22 -9.69 -9.79 7.72
CA GLY A 22 -10.69 -10.82 7.42
C GLY A 22 -11.92 -10.24 6.71
N ILE A 23 -11.72 -9.10 6.03
CA ILE A 23 -12.74 -8.33 5.35
C ILE A 23 -13.06 -9.01 4.01
N ASP A 24 -13.94 -10.00 4.05
CA ASP A 24 -14.84 -10.27 2.93
C ASP A 24 -16.11 -9.39 3.02
N ASN A 25 -16.30 -8.63 4.11
CA ASN A 25 -17.62 -8.06 4.49
C ASN A 25 -17.61 -6.62 5.06
N ILE A 26 -16.47 -5.94 5.02
CA ILE A 26 -16.39 -4.47 5.06
C ILE A 26 -16.25 -4.03 3.61
N GLU A 27 -17.16 -3.19 3.15
CA GLU A 27 -17.04 -2.68 1.78
C GLU A 27 -15.71 -1.92 1.66
N SER A 28 -15.02 -2.06 0.53
CA SER A 28 -13.79 -1.30 0.22
C SER A 28 -13.97 0.22 0.33
N SER A 29 -15.21 0.70 0.51
CA SER A 29 -15.63 2.06 0.82
C SER A 29 -15.43 2.49 2.28
N GLU A 30 -15.23 1.56 3.23
CA GLU A 30 -14.98 1.91 4.65
C GLU A 30 -13.50 2.13 4.97
N LEU A 31 -12.60 1.65 4.10
CA LEU A 31 -11.18 1.98 4.20
C LEU A 31 -10.93 3.38 3.63
N PRO A 32 -10.25 4.28 4.36
CA PRO A 32 -9.84 5.57 3.82
C PRO A 32 -9.00 5.38 2.56
N PRO A 33 -9.10 6.26 1.55
CA PRO A 33 -8.22 6.20 0.38
C PRO A 33 -6.75 6.18 0.81
N VAL A 34 -5.94 5.25 0.32
CA VAL A 34 -4.50 5.17 0.67
C VAL A 34 -3.77 6.48 0.34
N GLN A 35 -4.21 7.18 -0.71
CA GLN A 35 -3.71 8.49 -1.13
C GLN A 35 -3.94 9.61 -0.10
N GLU A 36 -4.83 9.44 0.88
CA GLU A 36 -4.99 10.38 2.00
C GLU A 36 -3.88 10.20 3.04
N ALA A 37 -3.32 8.99 3.17
CA ALA A 37 -2.24 8.70 4.10
C ALA A 37 -0.85 8.92 3.50
N ILE A 38 -0.69 8.71 2.19
CA ILE A 38 0.60 8.83 1.52
C ILE A 38 0.46 9.29 0.06
N ASP A 39 1.41 10.10 -0.39
CA ASP A 39 1.57 10.43 -1.81
C ASP A 39 2.09 9.19 -2.57
N LEU A 40 1.19 8.59 -3.37
CA LEU A 40 1.46 7.38 -4.15
C LEU A 40 2.46 7.61 -5.29
N ASP A 41 2.55 8.83 -5.84
CA ASP A 41 3.56 9.17 -6.85
C ASP A 41 4.95 9.20 -6.24
N THR A 42 5.06 9.86 -5.07
CA THR A 42 6.30 9.89 -4.29
C THR A 42 6.72 8.48 -3.87
N LEU A 43 5.78 7.67 -3.38
CA LEU A 43 6.02 6.28 -3.00
C LEU A 43 6.45 5.42 -4.19
N ALA A 44 5.73 5.49 -5.31
CA ALA A 44 6.07 4.76 -6.53
C ALA A 44 7.44 5.15 -7.09
N ASN A 45 7.85 6.42 -6.95
CA ASN A 45 9.20 6.85 -7.33
C ASN A 45 10.25 6.34 -6.35
N ALA A 46 9.98 6.37 -5.04
CA ALA A 46 10.90 5.90 -4.01
C ALA A 46 11.23 4.41 -4.17
N VAL A 47 10.21 3.56 -4.33
CA VAL A 47 10.37 2.09 -4.36
C VAL A 47 10.86 1.55 -5.71
N ARG A 48 11.08 2.41 -6.72
CA ARG A 48 11.80 2.01 -7.95
C ARG A 48 13.25 1.65 -7.67
N HIS A 49 13.83 2.20 -6.60
CA HIS A 49 15.19 1.92 -6.18
C HIS A 49 15.22 0.63 -5.35
N GLU A 50 16.05 -0.34 -5.74
CA GLU A 50 16.13 -1.67 -5.10
C GLU A 50 16.49 -1.62 -3.60
N SER A 51 17.18 -0.57 -3.17
CA SER A 51 17.63 -0.39 -1.79
C SER A 51 16.66 0.40 -0.92
N VAL A 52 15.50 0.82 -1.43
CA VAL A 52 14.56 1.67 -0.71
C VAL A 52 13.40 0.83 -0.19
N THR A 53 13.22 0.89 1.13
CA THR A 53 12.05 0.37 1.84
C THR A 53 11.36 1.55 2.52
N VAL A 54 10.06 1.69 2.31
CA VAL A 54 9.24 2.74 2.93
C VAL A 54 8.28 2.08 3.89
N ALA A 55 8.26 2.54 5.13
CA ALA A 55 7.29 2.11 6.14
C ALA A 55 6.44 3.31 6.55
N PHE A 56 5.13 3.13 6.61
CA PHE A 56 4.17 4.13 7.06
C PHE A 56 2.97 3.46 7.72
N GLU A 57 2.26 4.21 8.57
CA GLU A 57 1.04 3.71 9.19
C GLU A 57 -0.16 4.02 8.29
N TYR A 58 -1.05 3.04 8.14
CA TYR A 58 -2.33 3.22 7.46
C TYR A 58 -3.37 2.33 8.15
N TYR A 59 -4.45 2.96 8.62
CA TYR A 59 -5.54 2.28 9.31
C TYR A 59 -5.09 1.47 10.54
N GLY A 60 -4.10 1.99 11.29
CA GLY A 60 -3.53 1.31 12.46
C GLY A 60 -2.58 0.15 12.14
N TYR A 61 -2.35 -0.14 10.86
CA TYR A 61 -1.37 -1.13 10.40
C TYR A 61 -0.09 -0.46 9.93
N GLN A 62 1.04 -1.13 10.17
CA GLN A 62 2.29 -0.70 9.59
C GLN A 62 2.43 -1.32 8.19
N ILE A 63 2.37 -0.47 7.16
CA ILE A 63 2.57 -0.86 5.77
C ILE A 63 4.05 -0.70 5.44
N VAL A 64 4.67 -1.78 4.97
CA VAL A 64 6.06 -1.79 4.50
C VAL A 64 6.08 -2.09 3.01
N VAL A 65 6.58 -1.15 2.23
CA VAL A 65 6.65 -1.24 0.76
C VAL A 65 8.12 -1.26 0.35
N SER A 66 8.47 -2.28 -0.42
CA SER A 66 9.74 -2.40 -1.12
C SER A 66 9.50 -2.59 -2.62
N LYS A 67 10.57 -2.64 -3.40
CA LYS A 67 10.48 -3.00 -4.82
C LYS A 67 9.85 -4.39 -5.04
N GLU A 68 10.08 -5.32 -4.12
CA GLU A 68 9.73 -6.73 -4.30
C GLU A 68 8.37 -7.09 -3.69
N ALA A 69 7.97 -6.42 -2.61
CA ALA A 69 6.80 -6.79 -1.83
C ALA A 69 6.13 -5.61 -1.13
N ILE A 70 4.84 -5.81 -0.84
CA ILE A 70 4.05 -5.01 0.10
C ILE A 70 3.70 -5.93 1.28
N GLU A 71 4.13 -5.54 2.45
CA GLU A 71 3.88 -6.21 3.73
C GLU A 71 3.01 -5.31 4.62
N VAL A 72 2.20 -5.94 5.45
CA VAL A 72 1.31 -5.27 6.39
C VAL A 72 1.51 -5.99 7.72
N LEU A 73 1.94 -5.23 8.73
CA LEU A 73 2.34 -5.70 10.06
C LEU A 73 1.37 -5.17 11.12
#